data_AF-A0A2T3NF57-F1
#
_entry.id   AF-A0A2T3NF57-F1
#
_cell.length_a   1.000
_cell.length_b   1.000
_cell.length_c   1.000
_cell.angle_alpha   90.00
_cell.angle_beta   90.00
_cell.angle_gamma   90.00
#
_symmetry.space_group_name_H-M   'P 1'
#
loop_
_entity.id
_entity.type
_entity.pdbx_description
1 polymer ?
#
loop_
_entity_poly.entity_id
_entity_poly.type
_entity_poly.pdbx_seq_one_letter_code
_entity_poly.pdbx_strand_id
1 'polypeptide(L)' 'MKKFPRKFQYPLMVSMVLPTMLLSMPAIMVAKSLPEGGVFFDAWLYALGQMLPSALILLAVVAPTVRLFVTKVLLEPEAK' A
#
# COMPACT_ATOMS: atom_id res chain seq x y z
N MET A 1 -24.37 3.56 17.50
CA MET A 1 -23.15 3.95 16.77
C MET A 1 -23.51 4.29 15.33
N LYS A 2 -23.29 5.53 14.86
CA LYS A 2 -23.53 5.90 13.45
C LYS A 2 -22.56 5.11 12.56
N LYS A 3 -23.08 4.36 11.59
CA LYS A 3 -22.27 3.58 10.64
C LYS A 3 -21.40 4.53 9.82
N PHE A 4 -20.10 4.24 9.74
CA PHE A 4 -19.14 5.04 8.97
C PHE A 4 -19.58 5.10 7.50
N PRO A 5 -19.62 6.28 6.85
CA PRO A 5 -20.09 6.41 5.47
C PRO A 5 -19.30 5.49 4.53
N ARG A 6 -19.99 4.68 3.71
CA ARG A 6 -19.37 3.68 2.82
C ARG A 6 -18.31 4.27 1.89
N LYS A 7 -18.48 5.52 1.45
CA LYS A 7 -17.51 6.26 0.62
C LYS A 7 -16.12 6.41 1.24
N PHE A 8 -16.01 6.34 2.57
CA PHE A 8 -14.74 6.44 3.28
C PHE A 8 -14.25 5.09 3.82
N GLN A 9 -15.09 4.05 3.84
CA GLN A 9 -14.69 2.73 4.34
C GLN A 9 -13.64 2.08 3.43
N TYR A 10 -13.84 2.13 2.11
CA TYR A 10 -12.90 1.53 1.15
C TYR A 10 -11.53 2.23 1.15
N PRO A 11 -11.44 3.56 1.03
CA PRO A 11 -10.16 4.28 1.12
C PRO A 11 -9.43 4.04 2.45
N LEU A 12 -10.17 4.03 3.56
CA LEU A 12 -9.61 3.80 4.89
C LEU A 12 -9.06 2.38 5.03
N MET A 13 -9.82 1.37 4.59
CA MET A 13 -9.42 -0.04 4.64
C MET A 13 -8.18 -0.28 3.77
N VAL A 14 -8.16 0.30 2.56
CA VAL A 14 -7.00 0.27 1.67
C VAL A 14 -5.80 0.94 2.33
N SER A 15 -5.97 2.09 2.99
CA SER A 15 -4.88 2.79 3.69
C SER A 15 -4.31 2.00 4.89
N MET A 16 -5.08 1.09 5.50
CA MET A 16 -4.60 0.26 6.60
C MET A 16 -3.96 -1.05 6.11
N VAL A 17 -4.50 -1.66 5.05
CA VAL A 17 -4.06 -2.97 4.55
C VAL A 17 -2.86 -2.87 3.60
N LEU A 18 -2.79 -1.85 2.75
CA LEU A 18 -1.66 -1.69 1.82
C LEU A 18 -0.32 -1.55 2.52
N PRO A 19 -0.16 -0.69 3.54
CA PRO A 19 1.14 -0.51 4.20
C PRO A 19 1.56 -1.78 4.95
N THR A 20 0.63 -2.47 5.59
CA THR A 20 0.95 -3.72 6.31
C THR A 20 1.45 -4.80 5.35
N MET A 21 0.80 -4.95 4.19
CA MET A 21 1.28 -5.88 3.16
C MET A 21 2.63 -5.46 2.57
N LEU A 22 2.80 -4.18 2.23
CA LEU A 22 4.05 -3.66 1.66
C LEU A 22 5.25 -3.77 2.61
N LEU A 23 5.04 -3.56 3.92
CA LEU A 23 6.10 -3.62 4.92
C LEU A 23 6.43 -5.06 5.36
N SER A 24 5.45 -5.96 5.30
CA SER A 24 5.61 -7.35 5.74
C SER A 24 6.58 -8.17 4.88
N MET A 25 6.54 -8.02 3.56
CA MET A 25 7.39 -8.80 2.65
C MET A 25 8.89 -8.49 2.81
N PRO A 26 9.33 -7.21 2.83
CA PRO A 26 10.71 -6.87 3.14
C PRO A 26 11.16 -7.38 4.51
N ALA A 27 10.28 -7.30 5.53
CA ALA A 27 10.58 -7.78 6.87
C ALA A 27 10.81 -9.30 6.88
N ILE A 28 9.96 -10.08 6.22
CA ILE A 28 10.09 -11.54 6.11
C ILE A 28 11.36 -11.90 5.34
N MET A 29 11.64 -11.22 4.23
CA MET A 29 12.84 -11.50 3.44
C MET A 29 14.11 -11.25 4.25
N VAL A 30 14.21 -10.09 4.91
CA VAL A 30 15.34 -9.77 5.77
C VAL A 30 15.47 -10.77 6.91
N ALA A 31 14.38 -11.16 7.56
CA ALA A 31 14.42 -12.16 8.62
C ALA A 31 14.98 -13.51 8.16
N LYS A 32 14.77 -13.89 6.88
CA LYS A 32 15.26 -15.14 6.31
C LYS A 32 16.67 -15.06 5.73
N SER A 33 17.11 -13.88 5.31
CA SER A 33 18.39 -13.67 4.63
C SER A 33 19.47 -13.07 5.52
N LEU A 34 19.15 -12.70 6.77
CA LEU A 34 20.09 -12.05 7.67
C LEU A 34 21.17 -13.04 8.13
N PRO A 35 22.47 -12.73 7.96
CA PRO A 35 23.55 -13.53 8.52
C PRO A 35 23.53 -13.55 10.05
N GLU A 36 24.09 -14.59 10.67
CA GLU A 36 24.25 -14.64 12.12
C GLU A 36 25.05 -13.43 12.62
N GLY A 37 24.45 -12.66 13.55
CA GLY A 37 25.02 -11.42 14.08
C GLY A 37 24.61 -10.14 13.36
N GLY A 38 23.78 -10.20 12.31
CA GLY A 38 23.26 -9.00 11.63
C GLY A 38 22.22 -8.23 12.47
N VAL A 39 22.19 -6.90 12.30
CA VAL A 39 21.16 -6.04 12.90
C VAL A 39 19.93 -6.01 12.00
N PHE A 40 18.84 -6.65 12.45
CA PHE A 40 17.61 -6.78 11.68
C PHE A 40 17.02 -5.43 11.25
N PHE A 41 16.97 -4.48 12.18
CA PHE A 41 16.33 -3.18 11.95
C PHE A 41 17.02 -2.41 10.82
N ASP A 42 18.35 -2.36 10.81
CA ASP A 42 19.12 -1.64 9.78
C ASP A 42 18.95 -2.28 8.40
N ALA A 43 19.00 -3.61 8.32
CA ALA A 43 18.80 -4.36 7.09
C ALA A 43 17.37 -4.18 6.53
N TRP A 44 16.37 -4.17 7.41
CA TRP A 44 14.99 -3.91 7.03
C TRP A 44 14.78 -2.48 6.53
N LEU A 45 15.35 -1.49 7.22
CA LEU A 45 15.23 -0.09 6.84
C LEU A 45 15.95 0.20 5.51
N TYR A 46 17.08 -0.47 5.26
CA TYR A 46 17.77 -0.44 3.97
C TYR A 46 16.93 -1.04 2.84
N ALA A 47 16.33 -2.23 3.06
CA ALA A 47 15.45 -2.86 2.08
C ALA A 47 14.22 -1.98 1.76
N LEU A 48 13.65 -1.34 2.78
CA LEU A 48 12.58 -0.36 2.58
C LEU A 48 13.05 0.84 1.76
N GLY A 49 14.24 1.38 2.07
CA GLY A 49 14.83 2.50 1.33
C GLY A 49 15.08 2.20 -0.15
N GLN A 50 15.39 0.96 -0.51
CA GLN A 50 15.52 0.55 -1.90
C GLN A 50 14.18 0.38 -2.61
N MET A 51 13.14 -0.05 -1.89
CA MET A 51 11.82 -0.32 -2.47
C MET A 51 10.95 0.95 -2.58
N LEU A 52 11.15 1.91 -1.67
CA LEU A 52 10.36 3.15 -1.57
C LEU A 52 10.30 3.97 -2.87
N PRO A 53 11.40 4.22 -3.60
CA PRO A 53 11.37 5.05 -4.80
C PRO A 53 10.46 4.45 -5.89
N SER A 54 10.61 3.15 -6.16
CA SER A 54 9.76 2.45 -7.12
C SER A 54 8.30 2.38 -6.66
N ALA A 55 8.06 2.16 -5.36
CA ALA A 55 6.71 2.10 -4.81
C ALA A 55 6.00 3.45 -4.94
N LEU A 56 6.68 4.57 -4.68
CA LEU A 56 6.14 5.92 -4.82
C LEU A 56 5.76 6.24 -6.28
N ILE A 57 6.62 5.89 -7.23
CA ILE A 57 6.33 6.06 -8.66
C ILE A 57 5.11 5.22 -9.05
N LEU A 58 5.06 3.97 -8.62
CA LEU A 58 3.93 3.08 -8.89
C LEU A 58 2.64 3.65 -8.29
N LEU A 59 2.67 4.15 -7.05
CA LEU A 59 1.53 4.75 -6.38
C LEU A 59 1.04 6.01 -7.10
N ALA A 60 1.98 6.84 -7.59
CA ALA A 60 1.67 8.03 -8.38
C ALA A 60 0.96 7.71 -9.70
N VAL A 61 1.20 6.55 -10.29
CA VAL A 61 0.53 6.09 -11.53
C VAL A 61 -0.76 5.34 -11.23
N VAL A 62 -0.74 4.43 -10.25
CA VAL A 62 -1.86 3.56 -9.92
C VAL A 62 -3.00 4.34 -9.29
N ALA A 63 -2.73 5.28 -8.38
CA ALA A 63 -3.78 6.07 -7.73
C ALA A 63 -4.68 6.85 -8.72
N PRO A 64 -4.14 7.65 -9.67
CA PRO A 64 -4.98 8.33 -10.66
C PRO A 64 -5.62 7.34 -11.64
N THR A 65 -4.92 6.28 -12.03
CA THR A 65 -5.47 5.26 -12.96
C THR A 65 -6.67 4.55 -12.34
N VAL A 66 -6.56 4.10 -11.09
CA VAL A 66 -7.65 3.46 -10.34
C VAL A 66 -8.80 4.44 -10.14
N ARG A 67 -8.50 5.71 -9.80
CA ARG A 67 -9.54 6.73 -9.66
C ARG A 67 -10.30 6.93 -10.98
N LEU A 68 -9.59 7.09 -12.09
CA LEU A 68 -10.20 7.24 -13.41
C LEU A 68 -11.00 6.01 -13.81
N PHE A 69 -10.45 4.81 -13.61
CA PHE A 69 -11.12 3.55 -13.92
C PHE A 69 -12.39 3.35 -13.09
N VAL A 70 -12.34 3.59 -11.78
CA VAL A 70 -13.51 3.49 -10.91
C VAL A 70 -14.56 4.52 -11.29
N THR A 71 -14.18 5.76 -11.55
CA THR A 71 -15.13 6.86 -11.84
C THR A 71 -15.68 6.86 -13.25
N LYS A 72 -15.01 6.23 -14.22
CA LYS A 72 -15.41 6.26 -15.64
C LYS A 72 -15.86 4.92 -16.19
N VAL A 73 -15.44 3.80 -15.58
CA VAL A 73 -15.73 2.45 -16.08
C VAL A 73 -16.62 1.67 -15.11
N LEU A 74 -16.35 1.72 -13.80
CA LEU A 74 -17.09 0.90 -12.81
C LEU A 74 -18.30 1.59 -12.19
N LEU A 75 -18.29 2.91 -12.05
CA LEU A 75 -19.43 3.66 -11.54
C LEU A 75 -20.33 4.08 -12.71
N GLU A 76 -21.57 3.59 -12.72
CA GLU A 76 -22.62 4.18 -13.55
C GLU A 76 -22.80 5.66 -13.17
N PRO A 77 -23.02 6.56 -14.14
CA PRO A 77 -23.25 7.96 -13.84
C PRO A 77 -24.44 8.08 -12.88
N GLU A 78 -24.29 8.87 -11.82
CA GLU A 78 -25.40 9.12 -10.88
C GLU A 78 -26.63 9.51 -11.70
N ALA A 79 -27.65 8.64 -11.68
CA ALA A 79 -28.94 8.96 -12.26
C ALA A 79 -29.43 10.23 -11.57
N LYS A 80 -29.60 11.28 -12.39
CA LYS A 80 -29.97 12.63 -12.01
C LYS A 80 -31.23 12.68 -11.15
#